data_AF-A0A3D2EZF8-F1
#
_entry.id   AF-A0A3D2EZF8-F1
#
_cell.length_a   1.000
_cell.length_b   1.000
_cell.length_c   1.000
_cell.angle_alpha   90.00
_cell.angle_beta   90.00
_cell.angle_gamma   90.00
#
_symmetry.space_group_name_H-M   'P 1'
#
loop_
_entity.id
_entity.type
_entity.pdbx_description
1 polymer ?
#
loop_
_entity_poly.entity_id
_entity_poly.type
_entity_poly.pdbx_seq_one_letter_code
_entity_poly.pdbx_strand_id
1 'polypeptide(L)'
;KKKDKAKKDKKDKNPLGCFNKSGNWTNKRSNCDKNQRKHYQKVAEQKPLSIEDQIPEAVLKTIKKEVPKKHSEAEEKIIKDKLKKKYVSSNKFKKKRKKLQKLIKKTQRKIKTLRKSKNMVQQVDTFLLTSLDWLETQHNYVQNRQIESNELSLISEYIKRLVISIEDLLNDMPKTNKPTSNVKIDEIFSKVAILIDKFPRVVSALWQEEIDVDENIVDDYFEMRNDFLKLWDECKADISVCTDLEDILEKYEDIKEALEKQINGSGNNNARDIVRKTLET
;
A
#
# COMPACT_ATOMS: atom_id res chain seq x y z
N LYS A 1 -45.68 -48.10 -0.84
CA LYS A 1 -45.39 -46.75 -0.29
C LYS A 1 -44.23 -46.85 0.71
N LYS A 2 -43.01 -46.46 0.32
CA LYS A 2 -42.09 -45.58 1.08
C LYS A 2 -40.78 -45.50 0.30
N LYS A 3 -40.45 -44.27 -0.10
CA LYS A 3 -39.23 -43.86 -0.81
C LYS A 3 -38.18 -43.57 0.26
N ASP A 4 -37.08 -44.29 0.29
CA ASP A 4 -35.91 -43.89 1.07
C ASP A 4 -35.00 -43.01 0.21
N LYS A 5 -34.90 -41.76 0.66
CA LYS A 5 -34.19 -40.66 0.01
C LYS A 5 -32.69 -40.84 0.21
N ALA A 6 -31.98 -41.00 -0.90
CA ALA A 6 -30.56 -40.70 -0.99
C ALA A 6 -30.33 -39.21 -0.64
N LYS A 7 -29.71 -38.94 0.52
CA LYS A 7 -29.12 -37.63 0.84
C LYS A 7 -27.90 -37.46 -0.06
N LYS A 8 -28.03 -36.66 -1.11
CA LYS A 8 -26.90 -36.09 -1.84
C LYS A 8 -26.27 -35.01 -0.96
N ASP A 9 -25.08 -35.29 -0.45
CA ASP A 9 -24.20 -34.29 0.13
C ASP A 9 -23.90 -33.21 -0.91
N LYS A 10 -24.45 -32.01 -0.69
CA LYS A 10 -24.00 -30.81 -1.38
C LYS A 10 -22.59 -30.50 -0.85
N LYS A 11 -21.56 -30.84 -1.63
CA LYS A 11 -20.21 -30.31 -1.43
C LYS A 11 -20.27 -28.79 -1.54
N ASP A 12 -20.24 -28.12 -0.39
CA ASP A 12 -19.95 -26.69 -0.28
C ASP A 12 -18.58 -26.43 -0.91
N LYS A 13 -18.60 -25.94 -2.14
CA LYS A 13 -17.41 -25.38 -2.81
C LYS A 13 -17.21 -23.97 -2.29
N ASN A 14 -16.72 -23.85 -1.07
CA ASN A 14 -16.17 -22.59 -0.59
C ASN A 14 -14.78 -22.41 -1.27
N PRO A 15 -14.56 -21.38 -2.10
CA PRO A 15 -13.31 -21.20 -2.84
C PRO A 15 -12.12 -20.82 -1.96
N LEU A 16 -12.36 -20.55 -0.68
CA LEU A 16 -11.35 -20.17 0.31
C LEU A 16 -10.72 -21.43 0.92
N GLY A 17 -9.50 -21.74 0.48
CA GLY A 17 -8.63 -22.78 1.07
C GLY A 17 -7.39 -22.19 1.74
N CYS A 18 -6.58 -23.05 2.34
CA CYS A 18 -5.36 -22.72 3.08
C CYS A 18 -4.35 -23.87 2.99
N PHE A 19 -3.08 -23.63 3.33
CA PHE A 19 -2.08 -24.69 3.45
C PHE A 19 -2.11 -25.33 4.84
N ASN A 20 -1.92 -26.65 4.92
CA ASN A 20 -1.74 -27.33 6.20
C ASN A 20 -0.27 -27.28 6.67
N LYS A 21 0.02 -27.78 7.88
CA LYS A 21 1.39 -27.80 8.43
C LYS A 21 2.41 -28.55 7.55
N SER A 22 1.95 -29.46 6.72
CA SER A 22 2.76 -30.23 5.76
C SER A 22 2.94 -29.51 4.41
N GLY A 23 2.38 -28.32 4.23
CA GLY A 23 2.45 -27.53 2.99
C GLY A 23 1.46 -27.94 1.91
N ASN A 24 0.47 -28.78 2.22
CA ASN A 24 -0.56 -29.19 1.25
C ASN A 24 -1.79 -28.28 1.34
N TRP A 25 -2.35 -27.92 0.18
CA TRP A 25 -3.58 -27.14 0.09
C TRP A 25 -4.80 -27.93 0.59
N THR A 26 -5.63 -27.30 1.42
CA THR A 26 -6.86 -27.88 1.97
C THR A 26 -7.98 -26.84 2.06
N ASN A 27 -9.22 -27.30 1.95
CA ASN A 27 -10.43 -26.49 2.14
C ASN A 27 -11.04 -26.68 3.53
N LYS A 28 -10.43 -27.49 4.41
CA LYS A 28 -10.87 -27.69 5.79
C LYS A 28 -10.13 -26.72 6.71
N ARG A 29 -10.83 -25.70 7.23
CA ARG A 29 -10.24 -24.66 8.08
C ARG A 29 -9.55 -25.20 9.34
N SER A 30 -10.05 -26.28 9.92
CA SER A 30 -9.43 -26.96 11.07
C SER A 30 -8.02 -27.47 10.80
N ASN A 31 -7.68 -27.67 9.52
CA ASN A 31 -6.41 -28.22 9.08
C ASN A 31 -5.47 -27.13 8.55
N CYS A 32 -5.87 -25.85 8.58
CA CYS A 32 -4.99 -24.75 8.22
C CYS A 32 -3.83 -24.65 9.20
N ASP A 33 -2.63 -24.47 8.66
CA ASP A 33 -1.51 -23.99 9.45
C ASP A 33 -1.78 -22.55 9.94
N LYS A 34 -1.24 -22.18 11.11
CA LYS A 34 -1.31 -20.78 11.57
C LYS A 34 -0.34 -19.89 10.78
N ASN A 35 0.71 -20.48 10.19
CA ASN A 35 1.77 -19.76 9.47
C ASN A 35 1.58 -19.78 7.94
N GLN A 36 0.44 -19.28 7.45
CA GLN A 36 0.11 -19.29 6.02
C GLN A 36 1.14 -18.54 5.14
N ARG A 37 1.72 -17.45 5.66
CA ARG A 37 2.70 -16.60 4.96
C ARG A 37 3.96 -17.38 4.53
N LYS A 38 4.43 -18.34 5.34
CA LYS A 38 5.63 -19.14 5.06
C LYS A 38 5.43 -20.15 3.92
N HIS A 39 4.22 -20.66 3.75
CA HIS A 39 3.92 -21.60 2.65
C HIS A 39 3.87 -20.89 1.30
N TYR A 40 3.37 -19.65 1.27
CA TYR A 40 3.36 -18.84 0.04
C TYR A 40 4.77 -18.52 -0.46
N GLN A 41 5.68 -18.15 0.45
CA GLN A 41 7.09 -17.88 0.10
C GLN A 41 7.80 -19.12 -0.48
N LYS A 42 7.60 -20.31 0.11
CA LYS A 42 8.20 -21.56 -0.40
C LYS A 42 7.70 -21.97 -1.78
N VAL A 43 6.44 -21.66 -2.11
CA VAL A 43 5.87 -21.93 -3.44
C VAL A 43 6.37 -20.91 -4.47
N ALA A 44 6.54 -19.64 -4.08
CA ALA A 44 7.12 -18.61 -4.94
C ALA A 44 8.62 -18.82 -5.22
N GLU A 45 9.35 -19.46 -4.30
CA GLU A 45 10.76 -19.82 -4.46
C GLU A 45 10.99 -21.09 -5.30
N GLN A 46 9.95 -21.89 -5.54
CA GLN A 46 10.01 -22.95 -6.56
C GLN A 46 9.98 -22.29 -7.93
N LYS A 47 11.19 -22.11 -8.49
CA LYS A 47 11.46 -21.59 -9.83
C LYS A 47 10.41 -22.11 -10.82
N PRO A 48 9.61 -21.24 -11.46
CA PRO A 48 8.64 -21.69 -12.45
C PRO A 48 9.37 -22.49 -13.52
N LEU A 49 8.87 -23.69 -13.85
CA LEU A 49 9.38 -24.46 -14.98
C LEU A 49 9.42 -23.55 -16.20
N SER A 50 10.56 -23.51 -16.90
CA SER A 50 10.65 -22.72 -18.11
C SER A 50 9.59 -23.20 -19.10
N ILE A 51 8.87 -22.25 -19.69
CA ILE A 51 7.90 -22.47 -20.75
C ILE A 51 8.55 -23.20 -21.95
N GLU A 52 9.88 -23.09 -22.10
CA GLU A 52 10.64 -23.79 -23.15
C GLU A 52 10.60 -25.32 -23.04
N ASP A 53 10.44 -25.89 -21.84
CA ASP A 53 10.48 -27.35 -21.64
C ASP A 53 9.13 -28.05 -21.91
N GLN A 54 8.06 -27.29 -22.16
CA GLN A 54 6.69 -27.80 -22.35
C GLN A 54 6.16 -27.65 -23.78
N ILE A 55 6.96 -27.08 -24.69
CA ILE A 55 6.54 -26.85 -26.07
C ILE A 55 7.08 -27.99 -26.95
N PRO A 56 6.21 -28.77 -27.63
CA PRO A 56 6.65 -29.80 -28.56
C PRO A 56 7.57 -29.21 -29.62
N GLU A 57 8.68 -29.89 -29.93
CA GLU A 57 9.75 -29.40 -30.81
C GLU A 57 9.26 -28.97 -32.22
N ALA A 58 8.14 -29.56 -32.65
CA ALA A 58 7.43 -29.19 -33.88
C ALA A 58 6.83 -27.78 -33.85
N VAL A 59 6.37 -27.30 -32.68
CA VAL A 59 5.79 -25.96 -32.49
C VAL A 59 6.89 -24.89 -32.44
N LEU A 60 8.04 -25.21 -31.84
CA LEU A 60 9.23 -24.35 -31.83
C LEU A 60 9.79 -24.08 -33.24
N LYS A 61 9.70 -25.06 -34.15
CA LYS A 61 10.08 -24.90 -35.56
C LYS A 61 9.12 -23.99 -36.34
N THR A 62 7.81 -24.05 -36.04
CA THR A 62 6.81 -23.19 -36.68
C THR A 62 6.91 -21.74 -36.19
N ILE A 63 7.14 -21.54 -34.89
CA ILE A 63 7.34 -20.19 -34.30
C ILE A 63 8.60 -19.53 -34.88
N LYS A 64 9.72 -20.26 -35.04
CA LYS A 64 10.94 -19.70 -35.65
C LYS A 64 10.79 -19.32 -37.13
N LYS A 65 9.78 -19.84 -37.82
CA LYS A 65 9.53 -19.56 -39.25
C LYS A 65 8.61 -18.34 -39.46
N GLU A 66 7.86 -17.94 -38.44
CA GLU A 66 6.89 -16.82 -38.51
C GLU A 66 7.23 -15.61 -37.62
N VAL A 67 8.27 -15.66 -36.79
CA VAL A 67 8.74 -14.46 -36.07
C VAL A 67 9.40 -13.50 -37.08
N PRO A 68 8.83 -12.29 -37.30
CA PRO A 68 9.51 -11.28 -38.09
C PRO A 68 10.80 -10.90 -37.37
N LYS A 69 11.86 -10.69 -38.17
CA LYS A 69 13.17 -10.14 -37.77
C LYS A 69 13.04 -9.15 -36.60
N LYS A 70 13.89 -9.31 -35.58
CA LYS A 70 14.19 -8.33 -34.52
C LYS A 70 13.84 -6.92 -35.00
N HIS A 71 12.77 -6.34 -34.46
CA HIS A 71 12.56 -4.91 -34.59
C HIS A 71 13.82 -4.24 -34.03
N SER A 72 14.37 -3.28 -34.78
CA SER A 72 15.51 -2.52 -34.28
C SER A 72 15.09 -1.81 -32.98
N GLU A 73 16.01 -1.61 -32.05
CA GLU A 73 15.72 -0.86 -30.80
C GLU A 73 15.07 0.50 -31.09
N ALA A 74 15.35 1.09 -32.25
CA ALA A 74 14.70 2.31 -32.74
C ALA A 74 13.20 2.12 -33.00
N GLU A 75 12.78 1.00 -33.59
CA GLU A 75 11.37 0.71 -33.86
C GLU A 75 10.60 0.36 -32.58
N GLU A 76 11.20 -0.40 -31.66
CA GLU A 76 10.60 -0.63 -30.34
C GLU A 76 10.43 0.67 -29.56
N LYS A 77 11.41 1.58 -29.64
CA LYS A 77 11.33 2.91 -29.02
C LYS A 77 10.22 3.76 -29.66
N ILE A 78 10.07 3.71 -30.98
CA ILE A 78 8.98 4.41 -31.70
C ILE A 78 7.61 3.84 -31.33
N ILE A 79 7.49 2.51 -31.19
CA ILE A 79 6.23 1.86 -30.79
C ILE A 79 5.88 2.18 -29.33
N LYS A 80 6.86 2.12 -28.42
CA LYS A 80 6.71 2.54 -27.02
C LYS A 80 6.31 4.02 -26.92
N ASP A 81 6.94 4.90 -27.68
CA ASP A 81 6.61 6.33 -27.71
C ASP A 81 5.22 6.60 -28.30
N LYS A 82 4.81 5.85 -29.33
CA LYS A 82 3.45 5.94 -29.89
C LYS A 82 2.40 5.42 -28.91
N LEU A 83 2.67 4.34 -28.18
CA LEU A 83 1.78 3.80 -27.15
C LEU A 83 1.71 4.74 -25.94
N LYS A 84 2.84 5.26 -25.45
CA LYS A 84 2.91 6.29 -24.41
C LYS A 84 2.12 7.53 -24.83
N LYS A 85 2.32 8.04 -26.06
CA LYS A 85 1.51 9.15 -26.59
C LYS A 85 0.02 8.81 -26.64
N LYS A 86 -0.39 7.63 -27.10
CA LYS A 86 -1.82 7.25 -27.18
C LYS A 86 -2.49 7.11 -25.80
N TYR A 87 -1.78 6.53 -24.83
CA TYR A 87 -2.31 6.30 -23.48
C TYR A 87 -2.34 7.59 -22.63
N VAL A 88 -1.25 8.35 -22.63
CA VAL A 88 -1.10 9.62 -21.89
C VAL A 88 -1.94 10.75 -22.50
N SER A 89 -2.18 10.74 -23.81
CA SER A 89 -3.04 11.74 -24.48
C SER A 89 -4.53 11.41 -24.47
N SER A 90 -4.93 10.22 -24.02
CA SER A 90 -6.34 9.83 -24.04
C SER A 90 -7.19 10.80 -23.21
N ASN A 91 -8.32 11.25 -23.77
CA ASN A 91 -9.24 12.16 -23.08
C ASN A 91 -9.71 11.61 -21.71
N LYS A 92 -9.74 10.28 -21.57
CA LYS A 92 -10.05 9.59 -20.30
C LYS A 92 -8.96 9.80 -19.25
N PHE A 93 -7.69 9.70 -19.62
CA PHE A 93 -6.56 9.93 -18.73
C PHE A 93 -6.49 11.39 -18.26
N LYS A 94 -6.61 12.36 -19.19
CA LYS A 94 -6.69 13.79 -18.85
C LYS A 94 -7.85 14.10 -17.89
N LYS A 95 -9.01 13.48 -18.09
CA LYS A 95 -10.16 13.60 -17.19
C LYS A 95 -9.86 13.02 -15.80
N LYS A 96 -9.24 11.84 -15.70
CA LYS A 96 -8.82 11.24 -14.42
C LYS A 96 -7.85 12.15 -13.67
N ARG A 97 -6.78 12.61 -14.35
CA ARG A 97 -5.79 13.55 -13.79
C ARG A 97 -6.45 14.82 -13.24
N LYS A 98 -7.35 15.44 -14.02
CA LYS A 98 -8.09 16.64 -13.58
C LYS A 98 -9.00 16.36 -12.39
N LYS A 99 -9.64 15.19 -12.32
CA LYS A 99 -10.43 14.77 -11.15
C LYS A 99 -9.56 14.61 -9.91
N LEU A 100 -8.38 13.99 -10.05
CA LEU A 100 -7.43 13.81 -8.95
C LEU A 100 -6.94 15.16 -8.42
N GLN A 101 -6.54 16.09 -9.29
CA GLN A 101 -6.14 17.44 -8.87
C GLN A 101 -7.26 18.18 -8.11
N LYS A 102 -8.51 18.03 -8.56
CA LYS A 102 -9.66 18.59 -7.84
C LYS A 102 -9.85 17.94 -6.47
N LEU A 103 -9.66 16.62 -6.37
CA LEU A 103 -9.72 15.90 -5.11
C LEU A 103 -8.63 16.39 -4.15
N ILE A 104 -7.38 16.48 -4.60
CA ILE A 104 -6.24 17.01 -3.82
C ILE A 104 -6.58 18.40 -3.26
N LYS A 105 -6.98 19.35 -4.13
CA LYS A 105 -7.34 20.72 -3.70
C LYS A 105 -8.52 20.74 -2.73
N LYS A 106 -9.52 19.87 -2.93
CA LYS A 106 -10.67 19.76 -2.02
C LYS A 106 -10.21 19.27 -0.64
N THR A 107 -9.38 18.24 -0.59
CA THR A 107 -8.83 17.69 0.65
C THR A 107 -7.94 18.72 1.36
N GLN A 108 -7.06 19.41 0.65
CA GLN A 108 -6.25 20.51 1.21
C GLN A 108 -7.11 21.60 1.85
N ARG A 109 -8.19 22.03 1.19
CA ARG A 109 -9.12 23.03 1.75
C ARG A 109 -9.82 22.52 3.00
N LYS A 110 -10.24 21.24 3.00
CA LYS A 110 -10.87 20.61 4.16
C LYS A 110 -9.90 20.62 5.34
N ILE A 111 -8.67 20.11 5.16
CA ILE A 111 -7.65 20.11 6.21
C ILE A 111 -7.33 21.54 6.69
N LYS A 112 -7.12 22.51 5.78
CA LYS A 112 -6.89 23.92 6.17
C LYS A 112 -8.05 24.52 6.97
N THR A 113 -9.28 24.10 6.70
CA THR A 113 -10.46 24.55 7.45
C THR A 113 -10.49 23.92 8.82
N LEU A 114 -10.21 22.62 8.91
CA LEU A 114 -10.10 21.90 10.18
C LEU A 114 -9.04 22.54 11.06
N ARG A 115 -7.83 22.80 10.56
CA ARG A 115 -6.75 23.46 11.31
C ARG A 115 -7.10 24.83 11.89
N LYS A 116 -8.11 25.51 11.35
CA LYS A 116 -8.60 26.78 11.89
C LYS A 116 -9.54 26.60 13.09
N SER A 117 -10.06 25.40 13.35
CA SER A 117 -10.80 25.14 14.58
C SER A 117 -9.83 25.19 15.75
N LYS A 118 -10.08 26.12 16.67
CA LYS A 118 -9.33 26.24 17.92
C LYS A 118 -9.77 25.05 18.79
N ASN A 119 -8.84 24.18 19.18
CA ASN A 119 -8.96 23.02 20.09
C ASN A 119 -8.58 21.67 19.46
N MET A 120 -7.53 21.62 18.63
CA MET A 120 -6.92 20.34 18.28
C MET A 120 -5.74 20.03 19.18
N VAL A 121 -5.62 18.76 19.56
CA VAL A 121 -4.44 18.23 20.24
C VAL A 121 -3.25 18.34 19.29
N GLN A 122 -2.06 18.64 19.82
CA GLN A 122 -0.85 18.92 19.03
C GLN A 122 -0.54 17.85 17.98
N GLN A 123 -0.76 16.58 18.28
CA GLN A 123 -0.47 15.48 17.34
C GLN A 123 -1.44 15.45 16.16
N VAL A 124 -2.71 15.76 16.39
CA VAL A 124 -3.69 15.93 15.30
C VAL A 124 -3.26 17.10 14.42
N ASP A 125 -2.80 18.21 15.00
CA ASP A 125 -2.30 19.35 14.20
C ASP A 125 -1.06 18.98 13.37
N THR A 126 -0.11 18.24 13.94
CA THR A 126 1.08 17.73 13.24
C THR A 126 0.70 16.80 12.10
N PHE A 127 -0.21 15.84 12.33
CA PHE A 127 -0.68 14.95 11.27
C PHE A 127 -1.35 15.73 10.13
N LEU A 128 -2.20 16.71 10.45
CA LEU A 128 -2.85 17.55 9.45
C LEU A 128 -1.84 18.43 8.68
N LEU A 129 -0.77 18.90 9.33
CA LEU A 129 0.35 19.60 8.70
C LEU A 129 1.09 18.70 7.71
N THR A 130 1.53 17.53 8.13
CA THR A 130 2.25 16.57 7.29
C THR A 130 1.39 16.13 6.10
N SER A 131 0.09 15.92 6.34
CA SER A 131 -0.87 15.59 5.29
C SER A 131 -1.03 16.71 4.25
N LEU A 132 -0.99 17.98 4.69
CA LEU A 132 -1.05 19.13 3.77
C LEU A 132 0.18 19.22 2.89
N ASP A 133 1.37 19.07 3.47
CA ASP A 133 2.65 19.10 2.77
C ASP A 133 2.76 17.97 1.73
N TRP A 134 2.36 16.76 2.14
CA TRP A 134 2.27 15.63 1.21
C TRP A 134 1.28 15.90 0.07
N LEU A 135 0.06 16.39 0.37
CA LEU A 135 -0.92 16.75 -0.67
C LEU A 135 -0.41 17.83 -1.62
N GLU A 136 0.40 18.78 -1.14
CA GLU A 136 1.03 19.80 -1.97
C GLU A 136 2.10 19.19 -2.90
N THR A 137 2.94 18.31 -2.37
CA THR A 137 3.89 17.53 -3.17
C THR A 137 3.19 16.73 -4.26
N GLN A 138 2.11 16.02 -3.91
CA GLN A 138 1.32 15.25 -4.87
C GLN A 138 0.61 16.14 -5.88
N HIS A 139 0.11 17.31 -5.47
CA HIS A 139 -0.47 18.27 -6.40
C HIS A 139 0.55 18.70 -7.46
N ASN A 140 1.77 19.04 -7.03
CA ASN A 140 2.84 19.47 -7.91
C ASN A 140 3.32 18.34 -8.83
N TYR A 141 3.48 17.13 -8.30
CA TYR A 141 3.79 15.93 -9.07
C TYR A 141 2.73 15.69 -10.15
N VAL A 142 1.44 15.64 -9.74
CA VAL A 142 0.29 15.49 -10.63
C VAL A 142 0.11 16.64 -11.60
N GLN A 143 0.60 17.84 -11.32
CA GLN A 143 0.51 18.96 -12.24
C GLN A 143 1.64 18.97 -13.28
N ASN A 144 2.86 18.64 -12.88
CA ASN A 144 4.04 18.96 -13.66
C ASN A 144 4.67 17.75 -14.36
N ARG A 145 4.40 16.51 -13.93
CA ARG A 145 5.00 15.31 -14.52
C ARG A 145 4.08 14.59 -15.52
N GLN A 146 4.69 13.79 -16.40
CA GLN A 146 3.97 12.72 -17.09
C GLN A 146 3.86 11.56 -16.10
N ILE A 147 2.64 11.14 -15.82
CA ILE A 147 2.33 10.13 -14.80
C ILE A 147 1.65 8.98 -15.52
N GLU A 148 1.87 7.77 -15.04
CA GLU A 148 1.24 6.57 -15.53
C GLU A 148 -0.15 6.34 -14.88
N SER A 149 -0.96 5.44 -15.44
CA SER A 149 -2.35 5.26 -14.96
C SER A 149 -2.43 4.51 -13.63
N ASN A 150 -1.47 3.66 -13.33
CA ASN A 150 -1.27 2.98 -12.04
C ASN A 150 -0.95 4.01 -10.95
N GLU A 151 0.04 4.87 -11.15
CA GLU A 151 0.44 5.93 -10.21
C GLU A 151 -0.72 6.88 -9.89
N LEU A 152 -1.48 7.32 -10.90
CA LEU A 152 -2.70 8.13 -10.68
C LEU A 152 -3.74 7.41 -9.80
N SER A 153 -3.84 6.09 -9.93
CA SER A 153 -4.81 5.29 -9.17
C SER A 153 -4.35 5.13 -7.72
N LEU A 154 -3.06 4.85 -7.51
CA LEU A 154 -2.44 4.78 -6.19
C LEU A 154 -2.55 6.11 -5.43
N ILE A 155 -2.17 7.22 -6.05
CA ILE A 155 -2.31 8.55 -5.43
C ILE A 155 -3.78 8.83 -5.10
N SER A 156 -4.71 8.46 -6.00
CA SER A 156 -6.13 8.63 -5.72
C SER A 156 -6.62 7.80 -4.54
N GLU A 157 -6.14 6.57 -4.40
CA GLU A 157 -6.51 5.67 -3.32
C GLU A 157 -5.97 6.19 -1.98
N TYR A 158 -4.71 6.63 -1.99
CA TYR A 158 -4.06 7.24 -0.84
C TYR A 158 -4.82 8.48 -0.34
N ILE A 159 -5.27 9.35 -1.25
CA ILE A 159 -6.05 10.53 -0.86
C ILE A 159 -7.43 10.14 -0.30
N LYS A 160 -8.08 9.10 -0.82
CA LYS A 160 -9.35 8.64 -0.25
C LYS A 160 -9.15 8.12 1.17
N ARG A 161 -8.12 7.29 1.39
CA ARG A 161 -7.80 6.77 2.73
C ARG A 161 -7.45 7.89 3.68
N LEU A 162 -6.65 8.86 3.23
CA LEU A 162 -6.36 10.07 4.00
C LEU A 162 -7.63 10.82 4.41
N VAL A 163 -8.58 10.98 3.48
CA VAL A 163 -9.87 11.63 3.77
C VAL A 163 -10.67 10.85 4.83
N ILE A 164 -10.71 9.52 4.73
CA ILE A 164 -11.38 8.64 5.69
C ILE A 164 -10.72 8.80 7.07
N SER A 165 -9.40 8.67 7.17
CA SER A 165 -8.69 8.84 8.44
C SER A 165 -8.90 10.22 9.06
N ILE A 166 -8.98 11.29 8.25
CA ILE A 166 -9.31 12.63 8.76
C ILE A 166 -10.76 12.68 9.26
N GLU A 167 -11.71 12.03 8.58
CA GLU A 167 -13.10 11.98 9.00
C GLU A 167 -13.28 11.21 10.30
N ASP A 168 -12.61 10.06 10.45
CA ASP A 168 -12.63 9.25 11.66
C ASP A 168 -12.05 10.03 12.85
N LEU A 169 -10.87 10.64 12.67
CA LEU A 169 -10.26 11.51 13.69
C LEU A 169 -11.17 12.67 14.14
N LEU A 170 -12.02 13.20 13.25
CA LEU A 170 -12.97 14.25 13.62
C LEU A 170 -14.17 13.73 14.40
N ASN A 171 -14.62 12.51 14.09
CA ASN A 171 -15.75 11.88 14.76
C ASN A 171 -15.36 11.41 16.17
N ASP A 172 -14.12 10.96 16.32
CA ASP A 172 -13.58 10.39 17.56
C ASP A 172 -12.94 11.44 18.48
N MET A 173 -12.76 12.69 18.02
CA MET A 173 -12.26 13.77 18.86
C MET A 173 -13.20 14.01 20.06
N PRO A 174 -12.74 13.81 21.31
CA PRO A 174 -13.57 13.96 22.49
C PRO A 174 -14.07 15.41 22.57
N LYS A 175 -15.40 15.58 22.63
CA LYS A 175 -16.05 16.90 22.76
C LYS A 175 -15.76 17.61 24.09
N THR A 176 -15.03 16.97 24.99
CA THR A 176 -14.75 17.47 26.34
C THR A 176 -13.27 17.28 26.67
N ASN A 177 -12.58 18.41 26.85
CA ASN A 177 -11.24 18.49 27.42
C ASN A 177 -11.24 17.93 28.85
N LYS A 178 -10.81 16.67 29.02
CA LYS A 178 -10.17 16.26 30.27
C LYS A 178 -8.86 15.57 29.93
N PRO A 179 -7.71 16.22 30.17
CA PRO A 179 -6.43 15.56 30.05
C PRO A 179 -6.28 14.63 31.26
N THR A 180 -6.58 13.35 31.10
CA THR A 180 -5.99 12.32 31.95
C THR A 180 -4.56 12.12 31.47
N SER A 181 -3.67 13.05 31.83
CA SER A 181 -2.29 13.01 31.37
C SER A 181 -1.52 11.92 32.12
N ASN A 182 -1.22 10.83 31.43
CA ASN A 182 -0.09 9.99 31.80
C ASN A 182 1.08 10.38 30.88
N VAL A 183 1.75 11.49 31.25
CA VAL A 183 2.71 12.24 30.41
C VAL A 183 3.77 11.38 29.73
N LYS A 184 4.16 10.24 30.34
CA LYS A 184 5.15 9.32 29.78
C LYS A 184 4.66 8.49 28.59
N ILE A 185 3.38 8.11 28.58
CA ILE A 185 2.80 7.28 27.50
C ILE A 185 2.58 8.14 26.25
N ASP A 186 2.06 9.36 26.43
CA ASP A 186 1.88 10.30 25.32
C ASP A 186 3.20 10.63 24.61
N GLU A 187 4.32 10.71 25.33
CA GLU A 187 5.64 10.92 24.73
C GLU A 187 6.06 9.74 23.84
N ILE A 188 5.85 8.50 24.30
CA ILE A 188 6.17 7.29 23.54
C ILE A 188 5.33 7.22 22.27
N PHE A 189 4.00 7.36 22.39
CA PHE A 189 3.10 7.36 21.23
C PHE A 189 3.42 8.50 20.25
N SER A 190 3.80 9.68 20.74
CA SER A 190 4.20 10.79 19.86
C SER A 190 5.47 10.46 19.06
N LYS A 191 6.46 9.77 19.65
CA LYS A 191 7.65 9.31 18.93
C LYS A 191 7.32 8.27 17.86
N VAL A 192 6.44 7.31 18.17
CA VAL A 192 5.99 6.30 17.20
C VAL A 192 5.16 6.94 16.08
N ALA A 193 4.31 7.92 16.39
CA ALA A 193 3.56 8.66 15.38
C ALA A 193 4.47 9.39 14.39
N ILE A 194 5.52 10.04 14.89
CA ILE A 194 6.52 10.70 14.03
C ILE A 194 7.17 9.68 13.09
N LEU A 195 7.52 8.49 13.59
CA LEU A 195 8.09 7.42 12.79
C LEU A 195 7.14 6.99 11.67
N ILE A 196 5.87 6.70 12.02
CA ILE A 196 4.82 6.28 11.08
C ILE A 196 4.54 7.37 10.03
N ASP A 197 4.57 8.65 10.42
CA ASP A 197 4.31 9.79 9.53
C ASP A 197 5.46 10.08 8.54
N LYS A 198 6.62 9.45 8.68
CA LYS A 198 7.73 9.55 7.70
C LYS A 198 7.50 8.67 6.47
N PHE A 199 6.80 7.55 6.60
CA PHE A 199 6.58 6.60 5.52
C PHE A 199 5.96 7.21 4.24
N PRO A 200 4.92 8.07 4.29
CA PRO A 200 4.36 8.71 3.10
C PRO A 200 5.39 9.56 2.33
N ARG A 201 6.34 10.16 3.05
CA ARG A 201 7.44 10.95 2.45
C ARG A 201 8.44 10.04 1.76
N VAL A 202 8.76 8.91 2.38
CA VAL A 202 9.61 7.87 1.80
C VAL A 202 9.02 7.34 0.49
N VAL A 203 7.73 6.96 0.48
CA VAL A 203 7.05 6.51 -0.74
C VAL A 203 7.07 7.59 -1.82
N SER A 204 6.84 8.85 -1.44
CA SER A 204 6.89 9.98 -2.38
C SER A 204 8.27 10.18 -3.00
N ALA A 205 9.34 10.01 -2.20
CA ALA A 205 10.70 10.08 -2.69
C ALA A 205 11.02 8.94 -3.67
N LEU A 206 10.58 7.72 -3.38
CA LEU A 206 10.77 6.57 -4.28
C LEU A 206 10.08 6.78 -5.63
N TRP A 207 8.85 7.28 -5.63
CA TRP A 207 8.16 7.63 -6.88
C TRP A 207 8.85 8.76 -7.67
N GLN A 208 9.50 9.71 -7.00
CA GLN A 208 10.28 10.75 -7.68
C GLN A 208 11.51 10.19 -8.39
N GLU A 209 12.05 9.09 -7.86
CA GLU A 209 13.18 8.33 -8.41
C GLU A 209 12.73 7.21 -9.37
N GLU A 210 11.46 7.20 -9.79
CA GLU A 210 10.86 6.20 -10.69
C GLU A 210 10.96 4.76 -10.15
N ILE A 211 10.97 4.62 -8.83
CA ILE A 211 10.89 3.33 -8.14
C ILE A 211 9.43 3.10 -7.76
N ASP A 212 8.80 2.15 -8.45
CA ASP A 212 7.49 1.65 -8.05
C ASP A 212 7.60 1.02 -6.66
N VAL A 213 6.62 1.31 -5.80
CA VAL A 213 6.47 0.72 -4.47
C VAL A 213 5.37 -0.33 -4.55
N ASP A 214 5.60 -1.52 -3.97
CA ASP A 214 4.62 -2.60 -3.96
C ASP A 214 3.34 -2.14 -3.23
N GLU A 215 2.18 -2.38 -3.85
CA GLU A 215 0.87 -2.00 -3.31
C GLU A 215 0.61 -2.65 -1.94
N ASN A 216 1.14 -3.86 -1.71
CA ASN A 216 1.00 -4.55 -0.42
C ASN A 216 1.72 -3.79 0.70
N ILE A 217 2.89 -3.17 0.42
CA ILE A 217 3.62 -2.38 1.44
C ILE A 217 2.80 -1.12 1.79
N VAL A 218 2.15 -0.52 0.80
CA VAL A 218 1.27 0.63 1.02
C VAL A 218 0.04 0.22 1.83
N ASP A 219 -0.54 -0.93 1.55
CA ASP A 219 -1.68 -1.48 2.29
C ASP A 219 -1.33 -1.81 3.73
N ASP A 220 -0.23 -2.54 3.96
CA ASP A 220 0.28 -2.89 5.28
C ASP A 220 0.54 -1.64 6.12
N TYR A 221 1.10 -0.59 5.51
CA TYR A 221 1.27 0.70 6.17
C TYR A 221 -0.03 1.32 6.67
N PHE A 222 -1.07 1.33 5.83
CA PHE A 222 -2.35 1.90 6.23
C PHE A 222 -3.04 1.08 7.30
N GLU A 223 -2.95 -0.24 7.23
CA GLU A 223 -3.46 -1.13 8.27
C GLU A 223 -2.77 -0.84 9.61
N MET A 224 -1.43 -0.90 9.64
CA MET A 224 -0.63 -0.59 10.83
C MET A 224 -0.93 0.81 11.38
N ARG A 225 -1.05 1.82 10.52
CA ARG A 225 -1.36 3.20 10.96
C ARG A 225 -2.74 3.29 11.62
N ASN A 226 -3.73 2.61 11.07
CA ASN A 226 -5.08 2.61 11.67
C ASN A 226 -5.09 1.86 13.00
N ASP A 227 -4.38 0.73 13.08
CA ASP A 227 -4.20 0.00 14.34
C ASP A 227 -3.50 0.86 15.40
N PHE A 228 -2.47 1.62 15.02
CA PHE A 228 -1.78 2.55 15.91
C PHE A 228 -2.71 3.63 16.46
N LEU A 229 -3.54 4.24 15.61
CA LEU A 229 -4.50 5.27 16.05
C LEU A 229 -5.52 4.70 17.03
N LYS A 230 -6.07 3.53 16.69
CA LYS A 230 -7.00 2.81 17.56
C LYS A 230 -6.37 2.47 18.90
N LEU A 231 -5.16 1.91 18.89
CA LEU A 231 -4.40 1.58 20.08
C LEU A 231 -4.15 2.81 20.95
N TRP A 232 -3.81 3.97 20.35
CA TRP A 232 -3.61 5.19 21.12
C TRP A 232 -4.88 5.59 21.86
N ASP A 233 -6.03 5.59 21.19
CA ASP A 233 -7.29 5.97 21.82
C ASP A 233 -7.72 4.97 22.92
N GLU A 234 -7.54 3.68 22.70
CA GLU A 234 -7.78 2.64 23.71
C GLU A 234 -6.82 2.78 24.90
N CYS A 235 -5.54 3.03 24.65
CA CYS A 235 -4.49 3.23 25.66
C CYS A 235 -4.74 4.48 26.54
N LYS A 236 -5.37 5.53 25.99
CA LYS A 236 -5.82 6.69 26.79
C LYS A 236 -6.98 6.35 27.73
N ALA A 237 -7.84 5.41 27.34
CA ALA A 237 -8.95 4.96 28.16
C ALA A 237 -8.49 3.92 29.20
N ASP A 238 -7.57 3.03 28.82
CA ASP A 238 -7.01 1.97 29.65
C ASP A 238 -5.51 1.74 29.36
N ILE A 239 -4.67 2.11 30.32
CA ILE A 239 -3.20 2.03 30.21
C ILE A 239 -2.71 0.58 30.01
N SER A 240 -3.47 -0.42 30.45
CA SER A 240 -3.05 -1.82 30.29
C SER A 240 -3.01 -2.28 28.83
N VAL A 241 -3.76 -1.61 27.94
CA VAL A 241 -3.80 -1.90 26.49
C VAL A 241 -2.55 -1.39 25.77
N CYS A 242 -1.81 -0.44 26.36
CA CYS A 242 -0.64 0.18 25.72
C CYS A 242 0.52 -0.81 25.43
N THR A 243 0.46 -2.05 25.94
CA THR A 243 1.44 -3.10 25.64
C THR A 243 1.44 -3.50 24.17
N ASP A 244 0.31 -3.33 23.48
CA ASP A 244 0.15 -3.72 22.07
C ASP A 244 0.91 -2.78 21.11
N LEU A 245 1.64 -1.79 21.65
CA LEU A 245 2.51 -0.91 20.88
C LEU A 245 3.68 -1.68 20.27
N GLU A 246 4.11 -2.77 20.90
CA GLU A 246 5.15 -3.67 20.38
C GLU A 246 4.72 -4.28 19.04
N ASP A 247 3.46 -4.72 18.91
CA ASP A 247 2.90 -5.26 17.67
C ASP A 247 2.91 -4.22 16.54
N ILE A 248 2.62 -2.96 16.86
CA ILE A 248 2.69 -1.85 15.88
C ILE A 248 4.13 -1.65 15.39
N LEU A 249 5.10 -1.70 16.29
CA LEU A 249 6.52 -1.54 15.94
C LEU A 249 7.04 -2.73 15.14
N GLU A 250 6.59 -3.96 15.44
CA GLU A 250 6.91 -5.14 14.64
C GLU A 250 6.36 -5.02 13.22
N LYS A 251 5.08 -4.62 13.06
CA LYS A 251 4.49 -4.33 11.74
C LYS A 251 5.28 -3.24 11.00
N TYR A 252 5.73 -2.20 11.70
CA TYR A 252 6.54 -1.14 11.10
C TYR A 252 7.89 -1.65 10.58
N GLU A 253 8.61 -2.47 11.34
CA GLU A 253 9.87 -3.06 10.90
C GLU A 253 9.66 -4.02 9.71
N ASP A 254 8.57 -4.79 9.69
CA ASP A 254 8.18 -5.63 8.54
C ASP A 254 8.01 -4.79 7.26
N ILE A 255 7.29 -3.67 7.36
CA ILE A 255 7.07 -2.71 6.26
C ILE A 255 8.40 -2.12 5.80
N LYS A 256 9.25 -1.72 6.75
CA LYS A 256 10.56 -1.12 6.48
C LYS A 256 11.50 -2.11 5.79
N GLU A 257 11.56 -3.36 6.25
CA GLU A 257 12.38 -4.40 5.62
C GLU A 257 11.91 -4.71 4.19
N ALA A 258 10.59 -4.80 3.97
CA ALA A 258 10.02 -4.98 2.64
C ALA A 258 10.41 -3.82 1.70
N LEU A 259 10.34 -2.60 2.21
CA LEU A 259 10.72 -1.41 1.46
C LEU A 259 12.23 -1.37 1.15
N GLU A 260 13.08 -1.68 2.12
CA GLU A 260 14.54 -1.75 1.93
C GLU A 260 14.92 -2.79 0.88
N LYS A 261 14.25 -3.95 0.86
CA LYS A 261 14.43 -4.95 -0.20
C LYS A 261 14.11 -4.39 -1.59
N GLN A 262 13.02 -3.63 -1.71
CA GLN A 262 12.63 -3.01 -2.98
C GLN A 262 13.62 -1.94 -3.44
N ILE A 263 14.09 -1.10 -2.51
CA ILE A 263 15.11 -0.09 -2.78
C ILE A 263 16.41 -0.75 -3.22
N ASN A 264 16.87 -1.78 -2.50
CA ASN A 264 18.10 -2.49 -2.83
C ASN A 264 18.00 -3.22 -4.17
N GLY A 265 16.84 -3.82 -4.48
CA GLY A 265 16.56 -4.45 -5.76
C GLY A 265 16.57 -3.48 -6.95
N SER A 266 16.27 -2.19 -6.72
CA SER A 266 16.28 -1.17 -7.78
C SER A 266 17.69 -0.79 -8.26
N GLY A 267 18.73 -1.01 -7.45
CA GLY A 267 20.09 -0.57 -7.73
C GLY A 267 20.31 0.95 -7.69
N ASN A 268 19.29 1.76 -7.32
CA ASN A 268 19.39 3.22 -7.28
C ASN A 268 19.92 3.70 -5.92
N ASN A 269 21.23 4.04 -5.88
CA ASN A 269 21.89 4.54 -4.68
C ASN A 269 21.34 5.91 -4.20
N ASN A 270 20.86 6.75 -5.12
CA ASN A 270 20.28 8.05 -4.77
C ASN A 270 18.96 7.87 -3.98
N ALA A 271 18.11 6.94 -4.43
CA ALA A 271 16.91 6.57 -3.71
C ALA A 271 17.22 6.04 -2.30
N ARG A 272 18.24 5.18 -2.16
CA ARG A 272 18.69 4.69 -0.85
C ARG A 272 19.08 5.83 0.08
N ASP A 273 19.83 6.81 -0.41
CA ASP A 273 20.25 7.97 0.38
C ASP A 273 19.09 8.89 0.76
N ILE A 274 18.12 9.11 -0.13
CA ILE A 274 16.94 9.92 0.17
C ILE A 274 16.08 9.25 1.24
N VAL A 275 15.82 7.94 1.11
CA VAL A 275 15.05 7.19 2.12
C VAL A 275 15.76 7.20 3.46
N ARG A 276 17.06 6.94 3.48
CA ARG A 276 17.87 6.99 4.71
C ARG A 276 17.76 8.35 5.40
N LYS A 277 17.98 9.45 4.66
CA LYS A 277 17.83 10.81 5.20
C LYS A 277 16.43 11.07 5.74
N THR A 278 15.40 10.61 5.02
CA THR A 278 13.99 10.80 5.42
C THR A 278 13.63 10.06 6.70
N LEU A 279 14.24 8.90 6.95
CA LEU A 279 14.02 8.11 8.17
C LEU A 279 14.86 8.62 9.35
N GLU A 280 16.08 9.11 9.10
CA GLU A 280 17.02 9.62 10.12
C GLU A 280 16.69 11.04 10.65
N THR A 281 15.99 11.88 9.87
CA THR A 281 15.57 13.25 10.30
C THR A 281 14.17 13.27 10.87
#